data_AF-A0A060CAN2-F1
#
_entry.id   AF-A0A060CAN2-F1
#
_cell.length_a   1.000
_cell.length_b   1.000
_cell.length_c   1.000
_cell.angle_alpha   90.00
_cell.angle_beta   90.00
_cell.angle_gamma   90.00
#
_symmetry.space_group_name_H-M   'P 1'
#
loop_
_entity.id
_entity.type
_entity.pdbx_description
1 polymer ?
#
loop_
_entity_poly.entity_id
_entity_poly.type
_entity_poly.pdbx_seq_one_letter_code
_entity_poly.pdbx_strand_id
1 'polypeptide(L)'
;LFSSKSTKSPRFKYYSIIIGITLGYFLFVINRLSSSSASKAISNFYRFNPHTRGANPYDYKTTLDRLAKNFPYDDSPRRIDKNIYQMWKVPITDPDFPHRNLVTKWKNENPTYKYNLLTDDEIHQNLITHFSNTVP
;
A
#
# COMPACT_ATOMS: atom_id res chain seq x y z
N LEU A 1 62.63 56.95 -8.29
CA LEU A 1 61.32 57.30 -7.70
C LEU A 1 60.36 57.63 -8.83
N PHE A 2 59.18 56.99 -8.90
CA PHE A 2 57.88 57.65 -9.03
C PHE A 2 56.80 56.56 -9.13
N SER A 3 56.13 56.35 -7.99
CA SER A 3 54.94 55.50 -7.85
C SER A 3 53.72 56.28 -8.30
N SER A 4 53.13 55.93 -9.45
CA SER A 4 51.85 56.49 -9.89
C SER A 4 50.69 55.75 -9.20
N LYS A 5 50.09 56.41 -8.20
CA LYS A 5 48.81 55.96 -7.61
C LYS A 5 47.69 56.21 -8.62
N SER A 6 47.09 55.14 -9.14
CA SER A 6 45.90 55.22 -9.99
C SER A 6 44.67 55.61 -9.15
N THR A 7 44.30 56.88 -9.22
CA THR A 7 43.06 57.41 -8.64
C THR A 7 41.89 57.08 -9.58
N LYS A 8 41.23 55.93 -9.37
CA LYS A 8 39.96 55.64 -10.06
C LYS A 8 38.87 56.61 -9.56
N SER A 9 38.38 57.43 -10.48
CA SER A 9 37.33 58.44 -10.27
C SER A 9 36.05 57.84 -9.66
N PRO A 10 35.43 58.50 -8.66
CA PRO A 10 34.25 58.00 -7.94
C PRO A 10 33.02 57.78 -8.84
N ARG A 11 32.97 58.46 -10.00
CA ARG A 11 31.87 58.32 -10.97
C ARG A 11 31.82 56.92 -11.58
N PHE A 12 32.98 56.28 -11.77
CA PHE A 12 33.05 54.94 -12.39
C PHE A 12 32.45 53.85 -11.48
N LYS A 13 32.61 53.99 -10.16
CA LYS A 13 32.03 53.07 -9.17
C LYS A 13 30.49 53.14 -9.19
N TYR A 14 29.94 54.34 -9.33
CA TYR A 14 28.50 54.55 -9.40
C TYR A 14 27.87 53.90 -10.64
N TYR A 15 28.49 54.05 -11.81
CA TYR A 15 28.00 53.40 -13.03
C TYR A 15 28.08 51.87 -12.94
N SER A 16 29.13 51.29 -12.33
CA SER A 16 29.21 49.84 -12.16
C SER A 16 28.12 49.27 -11.25
N ILE A 17 27.69 50.03 -10.23
CA ILE A 17 26.61 49.61 -9.32
C ILE A 17 25.27 49.63 -10.06
N ILE A 18 24.99 50.69 -10.82
CA ILE A 18 23.75 50.81 -11.57
C ILE A 18 23.63 49.69 -12.61
N ILE A 19 24.71 49.42 -13.37
CA ILE A 19 24.73 48.34 -14.37
C ILE A 19 24.52 46.97 -13.72
N GLY A 20 25.12 46.72 -12.55
CA GLY A 20 24.91 45.48 -11.80
C GLY A 20 23.46 45.29 -11.36
N ILE A 21 22.82 46.36 -10.85
CA ILE A 21 21.42 46.34 -10.41
C ILE A 21 20.47 46.13 -11.59
N THR A 22 20.68 46.82 -12.72
CA THR A 22 19.83 46.68 -13.90
C THR A 22 19.96 45.30 -14.54
N LEU A 23 21.17 44.75 -14.62
CA LEU A 23 21.40 43.40 -15.13
C LEU A 23 20.78 42.34 -14.21
N GLY A 24 20.90 42.49 -12.89
CA GLY A 24 20.28 41.60 -11.90
C GLY A 24 18.75 41.62 -12.00
N TYR A 25 18.15 42.80 -12.14
CA TYR A 25 16.70 42.94 -12.32
C TYR A 25 16.22 42.31 -13.64
N PHE A 26 16.96 42.52 -14.73
CA PHE A 26 16.65 41.94 -16.03
C PHE A 26 16.69 40.40 -15.99
N LEU A 27 17.73 39.82 -15.38
CA LEU A 27 17.84 38.37 -15.19
C LEU A 27 16.72 37.82 -14.30
N PHE A 28 16.33 38.53 -13.25
CA PHE A 28 15.23 38.15 -12.37
C PHE A 28 13.87 38.09 -13.10
N VAL A 29 13.59 39.07 -13.97
CA VAL A 29 12.35 39.12 -14.76
C VAL A 29 12.30 37.98 -15.78
N ILE A 30 13.40 37.70 -16.49
CA ILE A 30 13.48 36.58 -17.44
C ILE A 30 13.23 35.24 -16.75
N ASN A 31 13.79 35.04 -15.55
CA ASN A 31 13.64 33.79 -14.81
C ASN A 31 12.17 33.56 -14.37
N ARG A 32 11.46 34.62 -13.96
CA ARG A 32 10.02 34.55 -13.65
C ARG A 32 9.17 34.19 -14.87
N LEU A 33 9.45 34.76 -16.05
CA LEU A 33 8.71 34.45 -17.29
C LEU A 33 8.90 32.99 -17.74
N SER A 34 10.11 32.45 -17.61
CA SER A 34 10.42 31.05 -17.94
C SER A 34 9.64 30.05 -17.07
N SER A 35 9.55 30.30 -15.76
CA SER A 35 8.87 29.42 -14.81
C SER A 35 7.35 29.30 -15.04
N SER A 36 6.69 30.34 -15.55
CA SER A 36 5.23 30.36 -15.79
C SER A 36 4.83 29.48 -16.98
N SER A 37 5.57 29.60 -18.08
CA SER A 37 5.25 28.86 -19.31
C SER A 37 5.67 27.40 -19.20
N ALA A 38 6.83 27.13 -18.57
CA ALA A 38 7.26 25.77 -18.27
C ALA A 38 6.31 25.07 -17.29
N SER A 39 5.89 25.73 -16.20
CA SER A 39 4.94 25.12 -15.25
C SER A 39 3.57 24.86 -15.87
N LYS A 40 3.07 25.74 -16.74
CA LYS A 40 1.83 25.51 -17.50
C LYS A 40 1.97 24.38 -18.51
N ALA A 41 3.10 24.29 -19.22
CA ALA A 41 3.38 23.21 -20.15
C ALA A 41 3.49 21.85 -19.42
N ILE A 42 4.15 21.84 -18.25
CA ILE A 42 4.27 20.65 -17.39
C ILE A 42 2.91 20.26 -16.81
N SER A 43 2.10 21.20 -16.32
CA SER A 43 0.75 20.90 -15.81
C SER A 43 -0.17 20.38 -16.92
N ASN A 44 -0.06 20.93 -18.13
CA ASN A 44 -0.81 20.46 -19.29
C ASN A 44 -0.34 19.06 -19.72
N PHE A 45 0.96 18.79 -19.74
CA PHE A 45 1.51 17.46 -20.04
C PHE A 45 0.94 16.38 -19.10
N TYR A 46 0.88 16.66 -17.79
CA TYR A 46 0.28 15.72 -16.82
C TYR A 46 -1.25 15.64 -16.89
N ARG A 47 -1.93 16.67 -17.40
CA ARG A 47 -3.39 16.70 -17.57
C ARG A 47 -3.86 15.98 -18.83
N PHE A 48 -3.08 16.05 -19.92
CA PHE A 48 -3.46 15.49 -21.22
C PHE A 48 -2.85 14.12 -21.52
N ASN A 49 -1.99 13.59 -20.65
CA ASN A 49 -1.34 12.30 -20.85
C ASN A 49 -1.56 11.35 -19.65
N PRO A 50 -2.80 10.86 -19.43
CA PRO A 50 -3.13 10.00 -18.29
C PRO A 50 -2.37 8.66 -18.30
N HIS A 51 -1.82 8.25 -19.45
CA HIS A 51 -0.99 7.05 -19.59
C HIS A 51 0.37 7.11 -18.88
N THR A 52 0.80 8.30 -18.40
CA THR A 52 2.04 8.47 -17.62
C THR A 52 1.82 8.35 -16.11
N ARG A 53 0.57 8.42 -15.64
CA ARG A 53 0.21 7.93 -14.30
C ARG A 53 0.07 6.43 -14.45
N GLY A 54 1.14 5.69 -14.13
CA GLY A 54 1.06 4.22 -14.05
C GLY A 54 -0.23 3.81 -13.34
N ALA A 55 -0.87 2.73 -13.81
CA ALA A 55 -2.14 2.26 -13.28
C ALA A 55 -2.10 2.28 -11.75
N ASN A 56 -3.13 2.87 -11.11
CA ASN A 56 -3.20 2.93 -9.66
C ASN A 56 -2.95 1.52 -9.13
N PRO A 57 -1.86 1.28 -8.38
CA PRO A 57 -1.51 -0.07 -7.94
C PRO A 57 -2.55 -0.65 -6.97
N TYR A 58 -3.44 0.19 -6.43
CA TYR A 58 -4.56 -0.17 -5.58
C TYR A 58 -5.91 -0.13 -6.32
N ASP A 59 -5.90 -0.03 -7.65
CA ASP A 59 -7.10 -0.19 -8.45
C ASP A 59 -7.68 -1.59 -8.21
N TYR A 60 -9.01 -1.67 -8.10
CA TYR A 60 -9.73 -2.89 -7.80
C TYR A 60 -9.41 -4.00 -8.80
N LYS A 61 -9.43 -3.67 -10.10
CA LYS A 61 -9.17 -4.64 -11.17
C LYS A 61 -7.73 -5.14 -11.11
N THR A 62 -6.79 -4.22 -10.96
CA THR A 62 -5.36 -4.56 -10.79
C THR A 62 -5.11 -5.45 -9.56
N THR A 63 -5.83 -5.20 -8.46
CA THR A 63 -5.73 -6.00 -7.23
C THR A 63 -6.33 -7.38 -7.43
N LEU A 64 -7.51 -7.48 -8.04
CA LEU A 64 -8.17 -8.74 -8.35
C LEU A 64 -7.32 -9.62 -9.28
N ASP A 65 -6.76 -9.04 -10.34
CA ASP A 65 -5.90 -9.75 -11.29
C ASP A 65 -4.64 -10.30 -10.60
N ARG A 66 -4.05 -9.52 -9.67
CA ARG A 66 -2.91 -9.97 -8.85
C ARG A 66 -3.31 -11.10 -7.90
N LEU A 67 -4.46 -10.99 -7.25
CA LEU A 67 -4.96 -12.03 -6.34
C LEU A 67 -5.24 -13.32 -7.09
N ALA A 68 -5.93 -13.26 -8.23
CA ALA A 68 -6.21 -14.44 -9.06
C ALA A 68 -4.93 -15.11 -9.56
N LYS A 69 -3.89 -14.33 -9.89
CA LYS A 69 -2.60 -14.87 -10.32
C LYS A 69 -1.79 -15.49 -9.17
N ASN A 70 -1.75 -14.84 -8.01
CA ASN A 70 -0.89 -15.26 -6.89
C ASN A 70 -1.57 -16.26 -5.95
N PHE A 71 -2.89 -16.27 -5.91
CA PHE A 71 -3.73 -17.16 -5.12
C PHE A 71 -4.79 -17.80 -6.03
N PRO A 72 -4.37 -18.62 -7.01
CA PRO A 72 -5.31 -19.29 -7.89
C PRO A 72 -6.22 -20.21 -7.08
N TYR A 73 -7.48 -20.34 -7.52
CA TYR A 73 -8.33 -21.41 -7.03
C TYR A 73 -7.70 -22.76 -7.41
N ASP A 74 -7.77 -23.74 -6.50
CA ASP A 74 -7.33 -25.10 -6.79
C ASP A 74 -8.35 -25.77 -7.70
N ASP A 75 -8.09 -25.73 -9.00
CA ASP A 75 -8.90 -26.39 -10.04
C ASP A 75 -8.62 -27.90 -10.13
N SER A 76 -7.78 -28.45 -9.25
CA SER A 76 -7.49 -29.88 -9.28
C SER A 76 -8.77 -30.69 -9.01
N PRO A 77 -8.91 -31.88 -9.61
CA PRO A 77 -10.02 -32.79 -9.32
C PRO A 77 -9.92 -33.41 -7.92
N ARG A 78 -9.09 -32.84 -7.02
CA ARG A 78 -8.90 -33.33 -5.66
C ARG A 78 -10.22 -33.20 -4.93
N ARG A 79 -10.69 -34.33 -4.41
CA ARG A 79 -11.88 -34.35 -3.58
C ARG A 79 -11.59 -33.58 -2.30
N ILE A 80 -12.49 -32.65 -1.95
CA ILE A 80 -12.47 -31.97 -0.67
C ILE A 80 -12.57 -33.04 0.43
N ASP A 81 -11.73 -32.88 1.45
CA ASP A 81 -11.70 -33.81 2.57
C ASP A 81 -13.04 -33.79 3.33
N LYS A 82 -13.52 -34.98 3.70
CA LYS A 82 -14.84 -35.16 4.31
C LYS A 82 -14.79 -34.95 5.82
N ASN A 83 -14.30 -33.79 6.23
CA ASN A 83 -14.24 -33.39 7.63
C ASN A 83 -15.12 -32.15 7.86
N ILE A 84 -15.98 -32.22 8.88
CA ILE A 84 -16.75 -31.08 9.36
C ILE A 84 -16.14 -30.67 10.71
N TYR A 85 -15.56 -29.47 10.73
CA TYR A 85 -15.05 -28.85 11.95
C TYR A 85 -16.05 -27.84 12.47
N GLN A 86 -16.41 -27.94 13.74
CA GLN A 86 -17.28 -26.98 14.42
C GLN A 86 -16.63 -26.61 15.75
N MET A 87 -16.55 -25.30 16.00
CA MET A 87 -16.00 -24.75 17.23
C MET A 87 -17.13 -24.18 18.07
N TRP A 88 -17.13 -24.51 19.36
CA TRP A 88 -18.12 -24.04 20.31
C TRP A 88 -17.45 -23.61 21.61
N LYS A 89 -18.11 -22.73 22.38
CA LYS A 89 -17.58 -22.30 23.68
C LYS A 89 -17.63 -23.41 24.74
N VAL A 90 -18.66 -24.25 24.69
CA VAL A 90 -18.95 -25.30 25.67
C VAL A 90 -19.17 -26.64 24.97
N PRO A 91 -18.98 -27.79 25.65
CA PRO A 91 -19.18 -29.10 25.05
C PRO A 91 -20.66 -29.37 24.76
N ILE A 92 -20.96 -30.27 23.82
CA ILE A 92 -22.35 -30.58 23.40
C ILE A 92 -23.25 -31.08 24.54
N THR A 93 -22.66 -31.72 25.54
CA THR A 93 -23.31 -32.22 26.74
C THR A 93 -23.70 -31.11 27.72
N ASP A 94 -23.10 -29.92 27.60
CA ASP A 94 -23.35 -28.79 28.49
C ASP A 94 -24.79 -28.28 28.31
N PRO A 95 -25.57 -28.07 29.40
CA PRO A 95 -26.94 -27.56 29.32
C PRO A 95 -27.08 -26.27 28.52
N ASP A 96 -26.06 -25.41 28.54
CA ASP A 96 -26.05 -24.13 27.83
C ASP A 96 -25.60 -24.25 26.36
N PHE A 97 -25.34 -25.47 25.87
CA PHE A 97 -24.93 -25.68 24.50
C PHE A 97 -26.03 -25.25 23.51
N PRO A 98 -25.75 -24.27 22.64
CA PRO A 98 -26.73 -23.77 21.69
C PRO A 98 -26.89 -24.74 20.50
N HIS A 99 -28.10 -24.83 19.96
CA HIS A 99 -28.37 -25.48 18.67
C HIS A 99 -27.92 -26.95 18.53
N ARG A 100 -28.07 -27.78 19.57
CA ARG A 100 -27.81 -29.23 19.50
C ARG A 100 -28.49 -29.92 18.30
N ASN A 101 -29.70 -29.49 17.98
CA ASN A 101 -30.48 -29.98 16.84
C ASN A 101 -29.76 -29.77 15.49
N LEU A 102 -29.04 -28.65 15.31
CA LEU A 102 -28.28 -28.40 14.09
C LEU A 102 -27.11 -29.38 13.96
N VAL A 103 -26.37 -29.62 15.05
CA VAL A 103 -25.26 -30.58 15.05
C VAL A 103 -25.76 -31.97 14.66
N THR A 104 -26.88 -32.41 15.23
CA THR A 104 -27.50 -33.69 14.89
C THR A 104 -27.99 -33.73 13.44
N LYS A 105 -28.58 -32.63 12.94
CA LYS A 105 -29.02 -32.53 11.55
C LYS A 105 -27.86 -32.72 10.58
N TRP A 106 -26.74 -32.03 10.81
CA TRP A 106 -25.55 -32.19 9.98
C TRP A 106 -25.09 -33.65 9.97
N LYS A 107 -24.96 -34.28 11.15
CA LYS A 107 -24.59 -35.70 11.30
C LYS A 107 -25.48 -36.64 10.50
N ASN A 108 -26.78 -36.39 10.50
CA ASN A 108 -27.75 -37.22 9.78
C ASN A 108 -27.67 -37.02 8.27
N GLU A 109 -27.47 -35.78 7.80
CA GLU A 109 -27.39 -35.46 6.37
C GLU A 109 -26.05 -35.85 5.74
N ASN A 110 -24.97 -35.86 6.52
CA ASN A 110 -23.63 -36.19 6.05
C ASN A 110 -22.99 -37.29 6.91
N PRO A 111 -23.52 -38.53 6.88
CA PRO A 111 -23.08 -39.61 7.76
C PRO A 111 -21.68 -40.12 7.42
N THR A 112 -21.19 -39.87 6.19
CA THR A 112 -19.85 -40.29 5.75
C THR A 112 -18.75 -39.30 6.13
N TYR A 113 -19.09 -38.17 6.74
CA TYR A 113 -18.14 -37.14 7.15
C TYR A 113 -17.70 -37.39 8.59
N LYS A 114 -16.44 -37.09 8.89
CA LYS A 114 -15.93 -37.08 10.25
C LYS A 114 -16.27 -35.74 10.90
N TYR A 115 -16.87 -35.80 12.08
CA TYR A 115 -17.29 -34.64 12.86
C TYR A 115 -16.28 -34.34 13.95
N ASN A 116 -15.70 -33.15 13.90
CA ASN A 116 -14.78 -32.64 14.90
C ASN A 116 -15.48 -31.46 15.59
N LEU A 117 -16.20 -31.76 16.68
CA LEU A 117 -16.70 -30.75 17.59
C LEU A 117 -15.62 -30.48 18.62
N LEU A 118 -15.08 -29.28 18.61
CA LEU A 118 -14.04 -28.86 19.53
C LEU A 118 -14.53 -27.66 20.34
N THR A 119 -14.20 -27.67 21.61
CA THR A 119 -14.39 -26.52 22.49
C THR A 119 -13.27 -25.50 22.29
N ASP A 120 -13.53 -24.26 22.68
CA ASP A 120 -12.53 -23.17 22.63
C ASP A 120 -11.27 -23.55 23.43
N ASP A 121 -11.46 -24.14 24.62
CA ASP A 121 -10.36 -24.62 25.47
C ASP A 121 -9.54 -25.74 24.79
N GLU A 122 -10.20 -26.71 24.16
CA GLU A 122 -9.50 -27.79 23.44
C GLU A 122 -8.68 -27.25 22.27
N ILE A 123 -9.23 -26.28 21.51
CA ILE A 123 -8.50 -25.65 20.41
C ILE A 123 -7.32 -24.87 20.96
N HIS A 124 -7.51 -24.11 22.04
CA HIS A 124 -6.44 -23.36 22.67
C HIS A 124 -5.28 -24.27 23.10
N GLN A 125 -5.58 -25.40 23.74
CA GLN A 125 -4.57 -26.39 24.14
C GLN A 125 -3.87 -27.02 22.93
N ASN A 126 -4.61 -27.34 21.87
CA ASN A 126 -4.03 -27.87 20.64
C ASN A 126 -3.09 -26.87 19.97
N LEU A 127 -3.45 -25.58 19.97
CA LEU A 127 -2.61 -24.51 19.42
C LEU A 127 -1.34 -24.33 20.25
N ILE A 128 -1.44 -24.26 21.59
CA ILE A 128 -0.27 -24.19 22.48
C ILE A 128 0.67 -25.35 22.19
N THR A 129 0.13 -26.58 22.13
CA THR A 129 0.93 -27.79 21.90
C THR A 129 1.57 -27.80 20.51
N HIS A 130 0.88 -27.30 19.50
CA HIS A 130 1.43 -27.24 18.15
C HIS A 130 2.57 -26.22 18.06
N PHE A 131 2.34 -25.02 18.58
CA PHE A 131 3.30 -23.91 18.50
C PHE A 131 4.48 -24.03 19.46
N SER A 132 4.31 -24.68 20.62
CA SER A 132 5.43 -24.95 21.54
C SER A 132 6.51 -25.84 20.91
N ASN A 133 6.15 -26.63 19.90
CA ASN A 133 7.05 -27.54 19.19
C ASN A 133 7.50 -27.01 17.81
N THR A 134 6.94 -25.90 17.31
CA THR A 134 7.24 -25.38 15.96
C THR A 134 7.96 -24.03 15.96
N VAL A 135 8.11 -23.37 17.10
CA VAL A 135 8.88 -22.13 17.22
C VAL A 135 10.11 -22.39 18.10
N PRO A 136 11.34 -22.32 17.55
CA PRO A 136 12.57 -22.34 18.36
C PRO A 136 12.73 -21.07 19.19
#